data_AF-A0A352NT00-F1
#
_entry.id   AF-A0A352NT00-F1
#
_cell.length_a   1.000
_cell.length_b   1.000
_cell.length_c   1.000
_cell.angle_alpha   90.00
_cell.angle_beta   90.00
_cell.angle_gamma   90.00
#
_symmetry.space_group_name_H-M   'P 1'
#
loop_
_entity.id
_entity.type
_entity.pdbx_description
1 polymer ?
#
loop_
_entity_poly.entity_id
_entity_poly.type
_entity_poly.pdbx_seq_one_letter_code
_entity_poly.pdbx_strand_id
1 'polypeptide(L)'
;MALKIITLPAAEPITLEEAKQHLRVTGSDDDIILLGMIKQAREFCEDFQNKKYITQTLELILDSFPGDNCISFKNSSPVQSVESIKYYDINGKEFIFDSSNYIVDRDSFVN
;
A
#
# COMPACT_ATOMS: atom_id res chain seq x y z
N MET A 1 -14.18 -7.38 0.53
CA MET A 1 -13.13 -6.36 0.30
C MET A 1 -11.77 -7.04 0.31
N ALA A 2 -11.00 -6.90 -0.77
CA ALA A 2 -9.64 -7.43 -0.88
C ALA A 2 -8.69 -6.30 -1.30
N LEU A 3 -7.52 -6.22 -0.64
CA LEU A 3 -6.45 -5.31 -1.03
C LEU A 3 -5.33 -6.14 -1.65
N LYS A 4 -4.98 -5.84 -2.90
CA LYS A 4 -3.95 -6.55 -3.65
C LYS A 4 -2.79 -5.60 -3.96
N ILE A 5 -1.57 -6.07 -3.75
CA ILE A 5 -0.37 -5.35 -4.16
C ILE A 5 -0.11 -5.67 -5.64
N ILE A 6 -0.15 -4.65 -6.49
CA ILE A 6 0.12 -4.78 -7.93
C ILE A 6 1.60 -4.57 -8.21
N THR A 7 2.20 -3.58 -7.55
CA THR A 7 3.62 -3.28 -7.67
C THR A 7 4.22 -3.19 -6.29
N LEU A 8 5.23 -4.01 -6.02
CA LEU A 8 5.96 -4.00 -4.76
C LEU A 8 6.75 -2.69 -4.61
N PRO A 9 7.02 -2.25 -3.37
CA PRO A 9 7.88 -1.10 -3.13
C PRO A 9 9.28 -1.34 -3.73
N ALA A 10 9.81 -0.32 -4.42
CA ALA A 10 11.09 -0.40 -5.13
C ALA A 10 12.32 -0.38 -4.20
N ALA A 11 12.12 -0.03 -2.93
CA ALA A 11 13.14 0.05 -1.91
C ALA A 11 12.54 -0.28 -0.54
N GLU A 12 13.40 -0.60 0.42
CA GLU A 12 13.03 -0.72 1.82
C GLU A 12 13.27 0.62 2.56
N PRO A 13 12.52 0.91 3.64
CA PRO A 13 12.65 2.16 4.39
C PRO A 13 13.98 2.31 5.12
N ILE A 14 14.66 1.20 5.39
CA ILE A 14 16.01 1.16 5.96
C ILE A 14 16.91 0.30 5.09
N THR A 15 18.15 0.73 4.95
CA THR A 15 19.19 -0.01 4.23
C THR A 15 19.78 -1.12 5.11
N LEU A 16 20.41 -2.11 4.46
CA LEU A 16 21.13 -3.17 5.17
C LEU A 16 22.26 -2.62 6.04
N GLU A 17 22.99 -1.60 5.57
CA GLU A 17 24.08 -0.98 6.32
C GLU A 17 23.58 -0.23 7.56
N GLU A 18 22.46 0.50 7.46
CA GLU A 18 21.83 1.13 8.62
C GLU A 18 21.38 0.09 9.64
N ALA A 19 20.80 -1.03 9.19
CA ALA A 19 20.39 -2.13 10.05
C ALA A 19 21.60 -2.79 10.75
N LYS A 20 22.68 -3.06 10.01
CA LYS A 20 23.94 -3.61 10.57
C LYS A 20 24.55 -2.67 11.60
N GLN A 21 24.60 -1.38 11.30
CA GLN A 21 25.12 -0.36 12.21
C GLN A 21 24.29 -0.30 13.50
N HIS A 22 22.97 -0.38 13.39
CA HIS A 22 22.07 -0.40 14.55
C HIS A 22 22.27 -1.65 15.43
N LEU A 23 22.41 -2.82 14.80
CA LEU A 23 22.60 -4.11 15.48
C LEU A 23 24.05 -4.38 15.90
N ARG A 24 24.99 -3.51 15.52
CA ARG A 24 26.44 -3.68 15.71
C ARG A 24 26.99 -4.98 15.09
N VAL A 25 26.42 -5.37 13.96
CA VAL A 25 26.87 -6.54 13.19
C VAL A 25 28.03 -6.12 12.29
N THR A 26 29.14 -6.86 12.38
CA THR A 26 30.31 -6.68 11.52
C THR A 26 30.49 -7.94 10.69
N GLY A 27 30.38 -7.84 9.36
CA GLY A 27 30.49 -8.97 8.44
C GLY A 27 29.32 -9.04 7.45
N SER A 28 29.25 -10.16 6.72
CA SER A 28 28.23 -10.41 5.69
C SER A 28 27.43 -11.70 5.90
N ASP A 29 27.69 -12.46 6.97
CA ASP A 29 27.11 -13.79 7.18
C ASP A 29 25.58 -13.72 7.40
N ASP A 30 25.11 -12.65 8.04
CA ASP A 30 23.70 -12.44 8.38
C ASP A 30 22.93 -11.62 7.33
N ASP A 31 23.55 -11.23 6.22
CA ASP A 31 22.97 -10.26 5.26
C ASP A 31 21.63 -10.72 4.70
N ILE A 32 21.54 -12.00 4.38
CA ILE A 32 20.30 -12.61 3.86
C ILE A 32 19.19 -12.55 4.91
N ILE A 33 19.52 -12.84 6.17
CA ILE A 33 18.56 -12.85 7.27
C ILE A 33 18.09 -11.42 7.56
N LEU A 34 19.02 -10.47 7.64
CA LEU A 34 18.74 -9.06 7.88
C LEU A 34 17.85 -8.47 6.78
N LEU A 35 18.13 -8.75 5.50
CA LEU A 35 17.26 -8.34 4.39
C LEU A 35 15.83 -8.91 4.53
N GLY A 36 15.69 -10.15 4.99
CA GLY A 36 14.40 -10.75 5.29
C GLY A 36 13.68 -10.11 6.49
N MET A 37 14.43 -9.74 7.54
CA MET A 37 13.88 -9.07 8.72
C MET A 37 13.44 -7.64 8.41
N ILE A 38 14.18 -6.89 7.59
CA ILE A 38 13.81 -5.54 7.16
C ILE A 38 12.45 -5.55 6.46
N LYS A 39 12.25 -6.49 5.52
CA LYS A 39 10.98 -6.68 4.80
C LYS A 39 9.82 -6.97 5.75
N GLN A 40 10.01 -7.95 6.64
CA GLN A 40 8.98 -8.32 7.63
C GLN A 40 8.67 -7.17 8.59
N ALA A 41 9.69 -6.43 9.02
CA ALA A 41 9.52 -5.27 9.89
C ALA A 41 8.73 -4.16 9.17
N ARG A 42 9.01 -3.89 7.89
CA ARG A 42 8.21 -2.97 7.08
C ARG A 42 6.76 -3.42 7.05
N GLU A 43 6.49 -4.65 6.62
CA GLU A 43 5.13 -5.18 6.49
C GLU A 43 4.36 -5.10 7.81
N PHE A 44 4.98 -5.53 8.91
CA PHE A 44 4.38 -5.44 10.25
C PHE A 44 4.06 -4.00 10.65
N CYS A 45 5.00 -3.07 10.46
CA CYS A 45 4.80 -1.68 10.84
C CYS A 45 3.77 -0.98 9.95
N GLU A 46 3.74 -1.31 8.65
CA GLU A 46 2.76 -0.82 7.69
C GLU A 46 1.34 -1.28 8.06
N ASP A 47 1.17 -2.55 8.40
CA ASP A 47 -0.12 -3.11 8.79
C ASP A 47 -0.56 -2.60 10.17
N PHE A 48 0.37 -2.43 11.11
CA PHE A 48 0.07 -1.89 12.43
C PHE A 48 -0.37 -0.43 12.38
N GLN A 49 0.28 0.39 11.54
CA GLN A 49 -0.04 1.81 11.41
C GLN A 49 -1.09 2.10 10.34
N ASN A 50 -1.51 1.08 9.57
CA ASN A 50 -2.36 1.22 8.39
C ASN A 50 -1.78 2.21 7.35
N LYS A 51 -0.46 2.24 7.24
CA LYS A 51 0.28 3.14 6.35
C LYS A 51 1.19 2.38 5.42
N LYS A 52 1.48 2.96 4.27
CA LYS A 52 2.52 2.45 3.37
C LYS A 52 3.69 3.43 3.34
N TYR A 53 4.89 2.94 3.65
CA TYR A 53 6.07 3.79 3.83
C TYR A 53 6.75 4.14 2.53
N ILE A 54 6.68 3.21 1.58
CA ILE A 54 7.27 3.36 0.26
C ILE A 54 6.14 3.31 -0.77
N THR A 55 6.25 4.17 -1.78
CA THR A 55 5.28 4.24 -2.87
C THR A 55 5.15 2.86 -3.52
N GLN A 56 3.91 2.37 -3.57
CA GLN A 56 3.54 1.09 -4.15
C GLN A 56 2.15 1.20 -4.78
N THR A 57 1.87 0.39 -5.80
CA THR A 57 0.56 0.37 -6.46
C THR A 57 -0.30 -0.71 -5.83
N LEU A 58 -1.46 -0.30 -5.31
CA LEU A 58 -2.43 -1.16 -4.65
C LEU A 58 -3.75 -1.14 -5.42
N GLU A 59 -4.42 -2.28 -5.44
CA GLU A 59 -5.75 -2.45 -5.99
C GLU A 59 -6.71 -2.82 -4.85
N LEU A 60 -7.76 -2.02 -4.67
CA LEU A 60 -8.83 -2.30 -3.72
C LEU A 60 -10.04 -2.84 -4.47
N ILE A 61 -10.43 -4.07 -4.15
CA ILE A 61 -11.60 -4.73 -4.72
C ILE A 61 -12.72 -4.70 -3.67
N LEU A 62 -13.85 -4.13 -4.06
CA LEU A 62 -15.07 -4.09 -3.25
C LEU A 62 -16.12 -5.01 -3.87
N ASP A 63 -16.80 -5.80 -3.03
CA ASP A 63 -17.83 -6.76 -3.48
C ASP A 63 -19.13 -6.06 -3.87
N SER A 64 -19.31 -4.81 -3.43
CA SER A 64 -20.44 -3.95 -3.76
C SER A 64 -19.99 -2.49 -3.85
N PHE A 65 -20.81 -1.66 -4.49
CA PHE A 65 -20.62 -0.22 -4.44
C PHE A 65 -20.65 0.29 -2.99
N PRO A 66 -19.83 1.30 -2.66
CA PRO A 66 -19.84 1.90 -1.33
C PRO A 66 -21.21 2.53 -1.04
N GLY A 67 -21.69 2.38 0.19
CA GLY A 67 -22.92 3.06 0.63
C GLY A 67 -22.69 4.55 0.93
N ASP A 68 -21.45 4.91 1.26
CA ASP A 68 -21.04 6.29 1.51
C ASP A 68 -20.57 6.96 0.21
N ASN A 69 -20.56 8.29 0.19
CA ASN A 69 -20.07 9.08 -0.95
C ASN A 69 -18.54 9.11 -1.08
N CYS A 70 -17.83 8.17 -0.45
CA CYS A 70 -16.38 8.06 -0.51
C CYS A 70 -15.91 6.61 -0.39
N ILE A 71 -14.73 6.34 -0.96
CA ILE A 71 -14.01 5.08 -0.77
C ILE A 71 -12.78 5.40 0.07
N SER A 72 -12.73 4.89 1.29
CA SER A 72 -11.61 5.12 2.21
C SER A 72 -10.62 3.96 2.17
N PHE A 73 -9.35 4.26 1.92
CA PHE A 73 -8.24 3.31 2.02
C PHE A 73 -7.78 3.21 3.48
N LYS A 74 -8.63 2.63 4.34
CA LYS A 74 -8.40 2.56 5.79
C LYS A 74 -7.07 1.91 6.16
N ASN A 75 -6.62 0.93 5.38
CA ASN A 75 -5.39 0.16 5.66
C ASN A 75 -4.18 0.62 4.82
N SER A 76 -4.31 1.73 4.07
CA SER A 76 -3.29 2.15 3.10
C SER A 76 -3.31 3.66 2.89
N SER A 77 -3.04 4.39 3.97
CA SER A 77 -2.90 5.85 3.97
C SER A 77 -1.42 6.27 4.01
N PRO A 78 -1.00 7.37 3.37
CA PRO A 78 -1.77 8.27 2.50
C PRO A 78 -1.85 7.78 1.05
N VAL A 79 -2.96 8.08 0.37
CA VAL A 79 -3.14 7.83 -1.06
C VAL A 79 -2.51 8.98 -1.86
N GLN A 80 -1.61 8.66 -2.79
CA GLN A 80 -0.95 9.69 -3.63
C GLN A 80 -1.73 9.99 -4.91
N SER A 81 -2.24 8.95 -5.58
CA SER A 81 -2.99 9.07 -6.83
C SER A 81 -3.84 7.83 -7.07
N VAL A 82 -4.90 7.99 -7.87
CA VAL A 82 -5.73 6.90 -8.37
C VAL A 82 -5.43 6.74 -9.86
N GLU A 83 -5.04 5.55 -10.30
CA GLU A 83 -4.76 5.27 -11.71
C GLU A 83 -6.04 5.03 -12.50
N SER A 84 -6.93 4.18 -11.97
CA SER A 84 -8.24 3.90 -12.56
C SER A 84 -9.22 3.40 -11.52
N ILE A 85 -10.51 3.66 -11.75
CA ILE A 85 -11.61 3.07 -11.01
C ILE A 85 -12.45 2.28 -12.00
N LYS A 86 -12.70 1.01 -11.68
CA LYS A 86 -13.47 0.10 -12.51
C LYS A 86 -14.67 -0.41 -11.74
N TYR A 87 -15.79 -0.57 -12.42
CA TYR A 87 -16.98 -1.17 -11.84
C TYR A 87 -17.68 -2.08 -12.84
N TYR A 88 -18.50 -2.99 -12.31
CA TYR A 88 -19.29 -3.93 -13.10
C TYR A 88 -20.76 -3.55 -13.03
N ASP A 89 -21.45 -3.62 -14.17
CA ASP A 89 -22.90 -3.45 -14.22
C ASP A 89 -23.65 -4.75 -13.80
N ILE A 90 -24.98 -4.69 -13.81
CA ILE A 90 -25.84 -5.85 -13.50
C ILE A 90 -25.66 -7.03 -14.46
N ASN A 91 -25.06 -6.80 -15.63
CA ASN A 91 -24.78 -7.81 -16.65
C ASN A 91 -23.33 -8.32 -16.58
N GLY A 92 -22.54 -7.87 -15.60
CA GLY A 92 -21.13 -8.22 -15.44
C GLY A 92 -20.20 -7.54 -16.45
N LYS A 93 -20.64 -6.48 -17.13
CA LYS A 93 -19.81 -5.71 -18.05
C LYS A 93 -18.95 -4.72 -17.27
N GLU A 94 -17.64 -4.72 -17.54
CA GLU A 94 -16.68 -3.76 -16.97
C GLU A 94 -16.85 -2.38 -17.60
N PHE A 95 -16.88 -1.36 -16.75
CA PHE A 95 -16.84 0.05 -17.11
C PHE A 95 -15.74 0.77 -16.33
N ILE A 96 -15.18 1.81 -16.94
CA ILE A 96 -14.20 2.70 -16.30
C ILE A 96 -14.95 3.94 -15.82
N PHE A 97 -14.75 4.29 -14.56
CA PHE A 97 -15.30 5.51 -13.99
C PHE A 97 -14.35 6.67 -14.26
N ASP A 98 -14.85 7.72 -14.93
CA ASP A 98 -14.04 8.84 -15.37
C ASP A 98 -13.46 9.64 -14.19
N SER A 99 -12.20 10.06 -14.32
CA SER A 99 -11.52 10.98 -13.42
C SER A 99 -12.25 12.30 -13.18
N SER A 100 -13.07 12.77 -14.12
CA SER A 100 -13.88 13.98 -13.94
C SER A 100 -14.97 13.83 -12.87
N ASN A 101 -15.32 12.59 -12.51
CA ASN A 101 -16.44 12.28 -11.63
C ASN A 101 -16.02 12.03 -10.17
N TYR A 102 -14.73 12.08 -9.86
CA TYR A 102 -14.23 11.91 -8.50
C TYR A 102 -13.11 12.89 -8.17
N ILE A 103 -12.90 13.08 -6.87
CA ILE A 103 -11.76 13.82 -6.33
C ILE A 103 -10.90 12.87 -5.49
N VAL A 104 -9.59 13.06 -5.51
CA VAL A 104 -8.66 12.34 -4.64
C VAL A 104 -8.33 13.22 -3.46
N ASP A 105 -8.80 12.82 -2.29
CA ASP A 105 -8.40 13.45 -1.03
C ASP A 105 -7.04 12.92 -0.61
N ARG A 106 -6.06 13.82 -0.54
CA ARG A 106 -4.67 13.52 -0.14
C ARG A 106 -4.33 14.01 1.26
N ASP A 107 -5.19 14.86 1.82
CA ASP A 107 -4.90 15.63 3.03
C ASP A 107 -5.59 15.01 4.25
N SER A 108 -6.77 14.42 4.05
CA SER A 108 -7.51 13.80 5.15
C SER A 108 -6.84 12.53 5.62
N PHE A 109 -6.51 12.50 6.91
CA PHE A 109 -6.05 11.30 7.58
C PHE A 109 -7.24 10.39 7.88
N VAL A 110 -7.28 9.22 7.23
CA VAL A 110 -8.20 8.15 7.63
C VAL A 110 -7.60 7.46 8.85
N ASN A 111 -8.21 7.65 10.02
CA ASN A 111 -7.88 6.97 11.28
C ASN A 111 -8.58 5.61 11.38
#